data_AF-A0A2N1TQ11-F1
#
_entry.id   AF-A0A2N1TQ11-F1
#
_cell.length_a   1.000
_cell.length_b   1.000
_cell.length_c   1.000
_cell.angle_alpha   90.00
_cell.angle_beta   90.00
_cell.angle_gamma   90.00
#
_symmetry.space_group_name_H-M   'P 1'
#
loop_
_entity.id
_entity.type
_entity.pdbx_description
1 polymer ?
#
loop_
_entity_poly.entity_id
_entity_poly.type
_entity_poly.pdbx_seq_one_letter_code
_entity_poly.pdbx_strand_id
1 'polypeptide(L)'
;MKEIDGAKEYFKKLRLAEKFCDGDTELAKKLLTGEYKDIIVVKGRFKEQEDALYGLFIVIINKYFNTIIATYGIASHLASIYQHKPLEQWDAFYSGLAKELEVAEFDPGISSKITNGLRRFIEIHGTSDVIAWVEKNRIAEITEQFQQYLSEISDYADIQVMIDFEQTTSMKIYETLKIEPQ
;
A
#
# COMPACT_ATOMS: atom_id res chain seq x y z
N MET A 1 25.17 -4.14 -31.04
CA MET A 1 25.50 -3.69 -29.66
C MET A 1 24.25 -3.38 -28.85
N LYS A 2 23.38 -2.44 -29.27
CA LYS A 2 22.10 -2.13 -28.59
C LYS A 2 21.18 -3.34 -28.33
N GLU A 3 21.07 -4.28 -29.29
CA GLU A 3 20.22 -5.47 -29.14
C GLU A 3 20.74 -6.48 -28.10
N ILE A 4 22.06 -6.59 -27.94
CA ILE A 4 22.69 -7.48 -26.97
C ILE A 4 22.49 -6.93 -25.55
N ASP A 5 22.52 -5.60 -25.39
CA ASP A 5 22.29 -4.96 -24.10
C ASP A 5 20.82 -5.06 -23.67
N GLY A 6 19.87 -4.91 -24.60
CA GLY A 6 18.45 -5.13 -24.34
C GLY A 6 18.12 -6.57 -23.93
N ALA A 7 18.71 -7.57 -24.60
CA ALA A 7 18.53 -8.97 -24.23
C ALA A 7 19.08 -9.27 -22.83
N LYS A 8 20.27 -8.77 -22.51
CA LYS A 8 20.88 -8.93 -21.17
C LYS A 8 20.02 -8.30 -20.07
N GLU A 9 19.49 -7.09 -20.30
CA GLU A 9 18.62 -6.43 -19.34
C GLU A 9 17.31 -7.19 -19.12
N TYR A 10 16.70 -7.68 -20.20
CA TYR A 10 15.51 -8.52 -20.14
C TYR A 10 15.75 -9.78 -19.29
N PHE A 11 16.83 -10.53 -19.54
CA PHE A 11 17.14 -11.73 -18.75
C PHE A 11 17.41 -11.43 -17.27
N LYS A 12 17.99 -10.27 -16.95
CA LYS A 12 18.15 -9.85 -15.55
C LYS A 12 16.81 -9.57 -14.89
N LYS A 13 15.91 -8.87 -15.57
CA LYS A 13 14.54 -8.60 -15.05
C LYS A 13 13.74 -9.90 -14.92
N LEU A 14 13.86 -10.82 -15.87
CA LEU A 14 13.19 -12.12 -15.81
C LEU A 14 13.64 -12.95 -14.62
N ARG A 15 14.95 -13.05 -14.38
CA ARG A 15 15.48 -13.75 -13.19
C ARG A 15 15.03 -13.13 -11.87
N LEU A 16 14.82 -11.82 -11.84
CA LEU A 16 14.27 -11.16 -10.66
C LEU A 16 12.77 -11.49 -10.49
N ALA A 17 12.00 -11.40 -11.58
CA ALA A 17 10.58 -11.76 -11.59
C ALA A 17 10.34 -13.22 -11.19
N GLU A 18 11.21 -14.15 -11.62
CA GLU A 18 11.16 -15.55 -11.22
C GLU A 18 11.25 -15.73 -9.70
N LYS A 19 12.02 -14.89 -9.00
CA LYS A 19 12.07 -14.94 -7.53
C LYS A 19 10.76 -14.52 -6.86
N PHE A 20 9.99 -13.64 -7.49
CA PHE A 20 8.65 -13.26 -7.00
C PHE A 20 7.58 -14.29 -7.33
N CYS A 21 7.91 -15.33 -8.11
CA CYS A 21 6.98 -16.34 -8.60
C CYS A 21 7.45 -17.76 -8.27
N ASP A 22 8.25 -17.95 -7.21
CA ASP A 22 8.78 -19.26 -6.78
C ASP A 22 9.47 -20.07 -7.90
N GLY A 23 10.11 -19.37 -8.84
CA GLY A 23 10.78 -19.96 -10.00
C GLY A 23 9.87 -20.28 -11.19
N ASP A 24 8.56 -19.95 -11.14
CA ASP A 24 7.66 -20.10 -12.28
C ASP A 24 7.98 -19.06 -13.37
N THR A 25 8.71 -19.49 -14.39
CA THR A 25 9.10 -18.66 -15.53
C THR A 25 7.92 -18.13 -16.34
N GLU A 26 6.82 -18.90 -16.48
CA GLU A 26 5.67 -18.44 -17.27
C GLU A 26 4.89 -17.37 -16.52
N LEU A 27 4.71 -17.54 -15.21
CA LEU A 27 4.14 -16.51 -14.35
C LEU A 27 5.03 -15.27 -14.28
N ALA A 28 6.35 -15.44 -14.18
CA ALA A 28 7.32 -14.34 -14.19
C ALA A 28 7.26 -13.51 -15.47
N LYS A 29 7.05 -14.13 -16.63
CA LYS A 29 6.82 -13.41 -17.90
C LYS A 29 5.56 -12.56 -17.86
N LYS A 30 4.46 -13.08 -17.30
CA LYS A 30 3.19 -12.34 -17.13
C LYS A 30 3.33 -11.21 -16.11
N LEU A 31 4.12 -11.41 -15.06
CA LEU A 31 4.45 -10.40 -14.08
C LEU A 31 5.22 -9.22 -14.72
N LEU A 32 6.25 -9.53 -15.52
CA LEU A 32 7.05 -8.53 -16.23
C LEU A 32 6.27 -7.70 -17.25
N THR A 33 5.31 -8.33 -17.93
CA THR A 33 4.46 -7.65 -18.92
C THR A 33 3.32 -6.87 -18.26
N GLY A 34 3.09 -7.06 -16.95
CA GLY A 34 1.98 -6.44 -16.22
C GLY A 34 0.64 -7.13 -16.38
N GLU A 35 0.60 -8.27 -17.10
CA GLU A 35 -0.59 -9.11 -17.26
C GLU A 35 -0.98 -9.79 -15.95
N TYR A 36 0.00 -10.17 -15.13
CA TYR A 36 -0.23 -10.70 -13.80
C TYR A 36 0.08 -9.63 -12.75
N LYS A 37 -0.97 -9.04 -12.19
CA LYS A 37 -0.90 -8.11 -11.06
C LYS A 37 -1.03 -8.91 -9.77
N ASP A 38 0.08 -9.19 -9.12
CA ASP A 38 0.17 -9.98 -7.88
C ASP A 38 0.07 -9.12 -6.62
N ILE A 39 0.10 -7.79 -6.73
CA ILE A 39 0.06 -6.88 -5.59
C ILE A 39 -1.24 -6.10 -5.54
N ILE A 40 -1.74 -5.90 -4.32
CA ILE A 40 -2.74 -4.88 -3.99
C ILE A 40 -2.06 -3.81 -3.13
N VAL A 41 -2.24 -2.55 -3.51
CA VAL A 41 -1.89 -1.39 -2.69
C VAL A 41 -3.18 -0.77 -2.16
N VAL A 42 -3.36 -0.83 -0.85
CA VAL A 42 -4.40 -0.12 -0.12
C VAL A 42 -3.87 1.27 0.19
N LYS A 43 -4.54 2.32 -0.29
CA LYS A 43 -4.17 3.72 -0.05
C LYS A 43 -5.28 4.36 0.76
N GLY A 44 -4.92 5.12 1.77
CA GLY A 44 -5.94 5.84 2.51
C GLY A 44 -5.45 7.11 3.16
N ARG A 45 -6.42 7.97 3.45
CA ARG A 45 -6.24 9.15 4.26
C ARG A 45 -7.32 9.22 5.30
N PHE A 46 -7.04 9.88 6.40
CA PHE A 46 -8.03 10.20 7.40
C PHE A 46 -7.87 11.63 7.90
N LYS A 47 -8.96 12.16 8.45
CA LYS A 47 -8.93 13.38 9.24
C LYS A 47 -9.82 13.21 10.46
N GLU A 48 -9.37 13.77 11.56
CA GLU A 48 -10.17 13.98 12.75
C GLU A 48 -10.63 15.46 12.74
N GLN A 49 -11.87 15.73 13.16
CA GLN A 49 -12.50 17.05 12.97
C GLN A 49 -12.16 18.05 14.07
N GLU A 50 -11.94 17.62 15.31
CA GLU A 50 -11.81 18.50 16.48
C GLU A 50 -10.36 18.96 16.72
N ASP A 51 -9.41 18.04 16.67
CA ASP A 51 -7.98 18.22 16.93
C ASP A 51 -7.17 18.49 15.65
N ALA A 52 -7.84 18.56 14.49
CA ALA A 52 -7.21 18.78 13.19
C ALA A 52 -6.06 17.81 12.92
N LEU A 53 -6.23 16.55 13.33
CA LEU A 53 -5.27 15.50 13.05
C LEU A 53 -5.54 14.94 11.65
N TYR A 54 -4.51 14.92 10.81
CA TYR A 54 -4.57 14.38 9.47
C TYR A 54 -3.61 13.21 9.34
N GLY A 55 -3.95 12.23 8.52
CA GLY A 55 -2.99 11.18 8.20
C GLY A 55 -3.18 10.53 6.86
N LEU A 56 -2.10 9.86 6.46
CA LEU A 56 -1.99 9.07 5.24
C LEU A 56 -1.47 7.70 5.59
N PHE A 57 -1.89 6.70 4.83
CA PHE A 57 -1.37 5.37 4.97
C PHE A 57 -1.38 4.57 3.68
N ILE A 58 -0.48 3.61 3.62
CA ILE A 58 -0.37 2.62 2.55
C ILE A 58 -0.18 1.24 3.17
N VAL A 59 -0.92 0.25 2.68
CA VAL A 59 -0.64 -1.16 2.94
C VAL A 59 -0.43 -1.90 1.63
N ILE A 60 0.65 -2.66 1.55
CA ILE A 60 1.02 -3.43 0.35
C ILE A 60 0.83 -4.90 0.66
N ILE A 61 0.00 -5.58 -0.13
CA ILE A 61 -0.37 -6.98 0.07
C ILE A 61 0.05 -7.78 -1.16
N ASN A 62 0.71 -8.91 -0.94
CA ASN A 62 0.97 -9.91 -1.97
C ASN A 62 -0.21 -10.88 -2.07
N LYS A 63 -0.85 -10.97 -3.22
CA LYS A 63 -1.96 -11.91 -3.47
C LYS A 63 -1.49 -13.34 -3.63
N TYR A 64 -0.31 -13.54 -4.23
CA TYR A 64 0.25 -14.87 -4.46
C TYR A 64 0.63 -15.55 -3.14
N PHE A 65 1.36 -14.85 -2.28
CA PHE A 65 1.75 -15.35 -0.96
C PHE A 65 0.71 -15.11 0.13
N ASN A 66 -0.34 -14.33 -0.15
CA ASN A 66 -1.39 -13.96 0.81
C ASN A 66 -0.81 -13.27 2.07
N THR A 67 0.19 -12.41 1.91
CA THR A 67 0.92 -11.74 3.01
C THR A 67 0.92 -10.23 2.88
N ILE A 68 1.04 -9.53 4.01
CA ILE A 68 1.37 -8.10 4.04
C ILE A 68 2.87 -7.95 3.80
N ILE A 69 3.24 -7.18 2.79
CA ILE A 69 4.64 -6.88 2.45
C ILE A 69 5.16 -5.69 3.26
N ALA A 70 4.39 -4.61 3.30
CA ALA A 70 4.78 -3.37 3.95
C ALA A 70 3.56 -2.55 4.39
N THR A 71 3.76 -1.74 5.42
CA THR A 71 2.77 -0.78 5.90
C THR A 71 3.47 0.54 6.23
N TYR A 72 2.96 1.62 5.67
CA TYR A 72 3.42 2.98 5.91
C TYR A 72 2.25 3.78 6.46
N GLY A 73 2.50 4.62 7.45
CA GLY A 73 1.49 5.51 8.00
C GLY A 73 2.14 6.74 8.63
N ILE A 74 1.44 7.86 8.53
CA ILE A 74 1.82 9.12 9.16
C ILE A 74 0.57 9.81 9.68
N ALA A 75 0.70 10.43 10.86
CA ALA A 75 -0.31 11.29 11.45
C ALA A 75 0.34 12.59 11.93
N SER A 76 -0.23 13.74 11.57
CA SER A 76 0.25 15.07 11.97
C SER A 76 -0.89 16.09 11.92
N HIS A 77 -0.70 17.22 12.59
CA HIS A 77 -1.60 18.37 12.52
C HIS A 77 -1.37 19.26 11.27
N LEU A 78 -0.49 18.85 10.36
CA LEU A 78 -0.27 19.56 9.09
C LEU A 78 -1.36 19.24 8.07
N ALA A 79 -2.15 20.25 7.71
CA ALA A 79 -3.22 20.12 6.71
C ALA A 79 -2.73 19.75 5.28
N SER A 80 -1.43 19.91 4.98
CA SER A 80 -0.81 19.45 3.71
C SER A 80 -1.01 17.95 3.50
N ILE A 81 -0.98 17.16 4.57
CA ILE A 81 -1.18 15.71 4.55
C ILE A 81 -2.52 15.35 3.90
N TYR A 82 -3.58 16.10 4.19
CA TYR A 82 -4.91 15.80 3.66
C TYR A 82 -5.06 16.16 2.17
N GLN A 83 -4.09 16.84 1.55
CA GLN A 83 -4.14 17.19 0.13
C GLN A 83 -3.88 16.00 -0.78
N HIS A 84 -3.12 15.01 -0.32
CA HIS A 84 -2.79 13.78 -1.05
C HIS A 84 -4.02 12.87 -1.11
N LYS A 85 -4.53 12.59 -2.31
CA LYS A 85 -5.80 11.85 -2.48
C LYS A 85 -5.54 10.38 -2.78
N PRO A 86 -6.25 9.44 -2.11
CA PRO A 86 -6.09 8.01 -2.39
C PRO A 86 -6.34 7.62 -3.86
N LEU A 87 -7.13 8.39 -4.63
CA LEU A 87 -7.38 8.15 -6.06
C LEU A 87 -6.16 8.40 -6.96
N GLU A 88 -5.10 9.02 -6.45
CA GLU A 88 -3.84 9.17 -7.19
C GLU A 88 -3.21 7.79 -7.45
N GLN A 89 -2.35 7.70 -8.47
CA GLN A 89 -1.55 6.48 -8.68
C GLN A 89 -0.70 6.19 -7.44
N TRP A 90 -0.57 4.92 -7.08
CA TRP A 90 0.03 4.52 -5.81
C TRP A 90 1.45 5.05 -5.60
N ASP A 91 2.25 5.15 -6.67
CA ASP A 91 3.63 5.61 -6.63
C ASP A 91 3.71 7.12 -6.39
N ALA A 92 2.82 7.90 -7.01
CA ALA A 92 2.66 9.32 -6.73
C ALA A 92 2.18 9.55 -5.28
N PHE A 93 1.17 8.79 -4.84
CA PHE A 93 0.65 8.86 -3.48
C PHE A 93 1.71 8.49 -2.43
N TYR A 94 2.48 7.41 -2.67
CA TYR A 94 3.61 7.02 -1.83
C TYR A 94 4.69 8.11 -1.80
N SER A 95 5.02 8.72 -2.93
CA SER A 95 6.01 9.80 -2.98
C SER A 95 5.56 11.01 -2.16
N GLY A 96 4.26 11.32 -2.18
CA GLY A 96 3.65 12.33 -1.31
C GLY A 96 3.82 11.98 0.17
N LEU A 97 3.43 10.77 0.57
CA LEU A 97 3.59 10.27 1.94
C LEU A 97 5.06 10.30 2.40
N ALA A 98 5.99 9.81 1.57
CA ALA A 98 7.42 9.78 1.89
C ALA A 98 7.99 11.19 2.09
N LYS A 99 7.55 12.17 1.28
CA LYS A 99 7.93 13.57 1.47
C LYS A 99 7.38 14.15 2.78
N GLU A 100 6.14 13.85 3.14
CA GLU A 100 5.58 14.28 4.43
C GLU A 100 6.33 13.64 5.60
N LEU A 101 6.79 12.38 5.48
CA LEU A 101 7.63 11.73 6.52
C LEU A 101 8.97 12.44 6.74
N GLU A 102 9.53 13.09 5.71
CA GLU A 102 10.79 13.84 5.83
C GLU A 102 10.61 15.26 6.41
N VAL A 103 9.42 15.86 6.23
CA VAL A 103 9.20 17.30 6.46
C VAL A 103 8.29 17.56 7.66
N ALA A 104 7.34 16.67 7.96
CA ALA A 104 6.34 16.91 8.99
C ALA A 104 6.92 16.70 10.39
N GLU A 105 6.62 17.61 11.32
CA GLU A 105 6.52 17.23 12.73
C GLU A 105 5.30 16.30 12.85
N PHE A 106 5.55 15.00 12.78
CA PHE A 106 4.53 13.98 12.98
C PHE A 106 4.50 13.56 14.45
N ASP A 107 3.33 13.15 14.93
CA ASP A 107 3.22 12.51 16.24
C ASP A 107 3.68 11.05 16.10
N PRO A 108 4.84 10.65 16.65
CA PRO A 108 5.36 9.30 16.47
C PRO A 108 4.49 8.25 17.17
N GLY A 109 3.84 8.62 18.28
CA GLY A 109 2.95 7.74 19.04
C GLY A 109 1.70 7.40 18.25
N ILE A 110 1.00 8.42 17.75
CA ILE A 110 -0.21 8.24 16.94
C ILE A 110 0.14 7.58 15.60
N SER A 111 1.20 8.01 14.93
CA SER A 111 1.63 7.41 13.66
C SER A 111 1.91 5.92 13.83
N SER A 112 2.64 5.52 14.87
CA SER A 112 2.89 4.10 15.17
C SER A 112 1.61 3.34 15.52
N LYS A 113 0.70 3.94 16.31
CA LYS A 113 -0.61 3.36 16.66
C LYS A 113 -1.41 3.03 15.39
N ILE A 114 -1.43 3.95 14.44
CA ILE A 114 -2.15 3.81 13.17
C ILE A 114 -1.47 2.80 12.25
N THR A 115 -0.15 2.89 12.05
CA THR A 115 0.61 1.91 11.23
C THR A 115 0.44 0.48 11.76
N ASN A 116 0.52 0.30 13.08
CA ASN A 116 0.32 -1.02 13.69
C ASN A 116 -1.15 -1.45 13.64
N GLY A 117 -2.08 -0.51 13.81
CA GLY A 117 -3.51 -0.74 13.68
C GLY A 117 -3.89 -1.24 12.29
N LEU A 118 -3.39 -0.59 11.23
CA LEU A 118 -3.60 -0.99 9.83
C LEU A 118 -3.24 -2.45 9.59
N ARG A 119 -2.03 -2.84 10.04
CA ARG A 119 -1.56 -4.21 9.93
C ARG A 119 -2.48 -5.17 10.68
N ARG A 120 -2.82 -4.82 11.93
CA ARG A 120 -3.68 -5.64 12.78
C ARG A 120 -5.10 -5.79 12.24
N PHE A 121 -5.67 -4.74 11.64
CA PHE A 121 -6.97 -4.80 10.97
C PHE A 121 -6.97 -5.88 9.87
N ILE A 122 -5.96 -5.86 9.00
CA ILE A 122 -5.83 -6.85 7.93
C ILE A 122 -5.59 -8.25 8.51
N GLU A 123 -4.81 -8.38 9.59
CA GLU A 123 -4.58 -9.66 10.26
C GLU A 123 -5.86 -10.23 10.91
N ILE A 124 -6.73 -9.38 11.47
CA ILE A 124 -8.01 -9.79 12.07
C ILE A 124 -8.98 -10.30 11.01
N HIS A 125 -9.11 -9.59 9.90
CA HIS A 125 -10.00 -9.99 8.81
C HIS A 125 -9.40 -11.08 7.91
N GLY A 126 -8.08 -11.20 7.89
CA GLY A 126 -7.35 -12.06 6.97
C GLY A 126 -7.07 -11.37 5.63
N THR A 127 -5.86 -11.56 5.13
CA THR A 127 -5.41 -11.05 3.82
C THR A 127 -6.30 -11.53 2.67
N SER A 128 -6.82 -12.77 2.73
CA SER A 128 -7.71 -13.33 1.71
C SER A 128 -9.05 -12.60 1.62
N ASP A 129 -9.60 -12.17 2.75
CA ASP A 129 -10.86 -11.42 2.77
C ASP A 129 -10.66 -10.02 2.19
N VAL A 130 -9.54 -9.35 2.54
CA VAL A 130 -9.17 -8.06 1.95
C VAL A 130 -9.01 -8.17 0.45
N ILE A 131 -8.32 -9.22 -0.04
CA ILE A 131 -8.20 -9.48 -1.48
C ILE A 131 -9.57 -9.65 -2.13
N ALA A 132 -10.44 -10.46 -1.54
CA ALA A 132 -11.79 -10.69 -2.05
C ALA A 132 -12.64 -9.42 -2.05
N TRP A 133 -12.47 -8.51 -1.08
CA TRP A 133 -13.18 -7.24 -1.06
C TRP A 133 -12.73 -6.31 -2.18
N VAL A 134 -11.43 -6.26 -2.47
CA VAL A 134 -10.88 -5.49 -3.60
C VAL A 134 -11.39 -6.04 -4.93
N GLU A 135 -11.37 -7.36 -5.12
CA GLU A 135 -11.84 -7.99 -6.35
C GLU A 135 -13.35 -7.82 -6.58
N LYS A 136 -14.13 -7.70 -5.51
CA LYS A 136 -15.58 -7.46 -5.54
C LYS A 136 -15.95 -5.97 -5.50
N ASN A 137 -14.97 -5.07 -5.54
CA ASN A 137 -15.15 -3.62 -5.47
C ASN A 137 -15.96 -3.14 -4.25
N ARG A 138 -15.74 -3.76 -3.09
CA ARG A 138 -16.43 -3.45 -1.81
C ARG A 138 -15.75 -2.34 -1.02
N ILE A 139 -15.40 -1.25 -1.70
CA ILE A 139 -14.60 -0.15 -1.12
C ILE A 139 -15.36 0.54 0.02
N ALA A 140 -16.68 0.70 -0.13
CA ALA A 140 -17.52 1.37 0.86
C ALA A 140 -17.53 0.59 2.19
N GLU A 141 -17.73 -0.73 2.13
CA GLU A 141 -17.76 -1.59 3.31
C GLU A 141 -16.42 -1.61 4.05
N ILE A 142 -15.30 -1.63 3.31
CA ILE A 142 -13.96 -1.58 3.91
C ILE A 142 -13.71 -0.22 4.55
N THR A 143 -14.12 0.87 3.89
CA THR A 143 -13.93 2.22 4.42
C THR A 143 -14.69 2.39 5.74
N GLU A 144 -15.93 1.90 5.82
CA GLU A 144 -16.72 1.95 7.06
C GLU A 144 -16.08 1.14 8.19
N GLN A 145 -15.69 -0.11 7.93
CA GLN A 145 -15.03 -0.96 8.93
C GLN A 145 -13.70 -0.37 9.39
N PHE A 146 -12.93 0.19 8.45
CA PHE A 146 -11.64 0.78 8.76
C PHE A 146 -11.78 2.09 9.55
N GLN A 147 -12.81 2.89 9.25
CA GLN A 147 -13.15 4.08 10.02
C GLN A 147 -13.51 3.73 11.46
N GLN A 148 -14.39 2.74 11.66
CA GLN A 148 -14.74 2.26 13.00
C GLN A 148 -13.49 1.79 13.76
N TYR A 149 -12.65 0.98 13.11
CA TYR A 149 -11.42 0.48 13.70
C TYR A 149 -10.44 1.61 14.07
N LEU A 150 -10.23 2.59 13.18
CA LEU A 150 -9.36 3.73 13.48
C LEU A 150 -9.87 4.53 14.68
N SER A 151 -11.16 4.84 14.71
CA SER A 151 -11.78 5.54 15.84
C SER A 151 -11.59 4.80 17.17
N GLU A 152 -11.76 3.48 17.17
CA GLU A 152 -11.53 2.64 18.35
C GLU A 152 -10.07 2.67 18.82
N ILE A 153 -9.13 2.51 17.89
CA ILE A 153 -7.72 2.45 18.28
C ILE A 153 -7.14 3.82 18.55
N SER A 154 -7.69 4.92 18.07
CA SER A 154 -7.09 6.24 18.21
C SER A 154 -7.65 7.05 19.38
N ASP A 155 -8.70 6.56 20.03
CA ASP A 155 -9.49 7.27 21.03
C ASP A 155 -10.18 8.54 20.46
N TYR A 156 -10.36 8.61 19.13
CA TYR A 156 -11.00 9.74 18.45
C TYR A 156 -12.39 9.35 17.94
N ALA A 157 -13.40 10.13 18.33
CA ALA A 157 -14.79 9.81 18.06
C ALA A 157 -15.25 10.11 16.62
N ASP A 158 -14.64 11.09 15.93
CA ASP A 158 -15.07 11.54 14.59
C ASP A 158 -13.90 11.55 13.59
N ILE A 159 -13.40 10.34 13.28
CA ILE A 159 -12.46 10.15 12.18
C ILE A 159 -13.24 9.95 10.89
N GLN A 160 -12.92 10.74 9.87
CA GLN A 160 -13.37 10.52 8.50
C GLN A 160 -12.27 9.85 7.69
N VAL A 161 -12.57 8.71 7.08
CA VAL A 161 -11.62 7.94 6.28
C VAL A 161 -12.01 7.97 4.80
N MET A 162 -10.99 7.98 3.94
CA MET A 162 -11.15 7.71 2.52
C MET A 162 -10.11 6.67 2.10
N ILE A 163 -10.56 5.60 1.44
CA ILE A 163 -9.70 4.50 0.96
C ILE A 163 -9.88 4.33 -0.55
N ASP A 164 -8.80 3.95 -1.22
CA ASP A 164 -8.80 3.44 -2.59
C ASP A 164 -7.83 2.24 -2.71
N PHE A 165 -8.04 1.42 -3.74
CA PHE A 165 -7.23 0.23 -3.99
C PHE A 165 -6.65 0.27 -5.39
N GLU A 166 -5.39 -0.15 -5.50
CA GLU A 166 -4.73 -0.27 -6.79
C GLU A 166 -4.05 -1.63 -6.92
N GLN A 167 -4.30 -2.30 -8.05
CA GLN A 167 -3.60 -3.54 -8.38
C GLN A 167 -2.37 -3.23 -9.22
N THR A 168 -1.22 -3.76 -8.79
CA THR A 168 0.09 -3.55 -9.44
C THR A 168 0.92 -4.85 -9.40
N THR A 169 2.19 -4.76 -9.79
CA THR A 169 3.12 -5.90 -9.79
C THR A 169 4.19 -5.75 -8.72
N SER A 170 4.66 -6.86 -8.18
CA SER A 170 5.81 -6.91 -7.26
C SER A 170 7.08 -6.33 -7.91
N MET A 171 7.20 -6.45 -9.23
CA MET A 171 8.25 -5.76 -10.00
C MET A 171 8.17 -4.23 -9.88
N LYS A 172 6.97 -3.65 -10.03
CA LYS A 172 6.80 -2.19 -9.87
C LYS A 172 7.06 -1.77 -8.42
N ILE A 173 6.65 -2.59 -7.43
CA ILE A 173 6.98 -2.37 -6.02
C ILE A 173 8.49 -2.35 -5.79
N TYR A 174 9.23 -3.35 -6.30
CA TYR A 174 10.68 -3.42 -6.18
C TYR A 174 11.37 -2.22 -6.85
N GLU A 175 10.92 -1.80 -8.03
CA GLU A 175 11.50 -0.66 -8.75
C GLU A 175 11.40 0.64 -7.93
N THR A 176 10.28 0.87 -7.25
CA THR A 176 10.04 2.08 -6.44
C THR A 176 10.61 1.97 -5.02
N LEU A 177 10.34 0.86 -4.32
CA LEU A 177 10.57 0.71 -2.87
C LEU A 177 11.77 -0.17 -2.52
N LYS A 178 12.37 -0.87 -3.50
CA LYS A 178 13.48 -1.81 -3.29
C LYS A 178 13.16 -2.95 -2.31
N ILE A 179 11.89 -3.32 -2.18
CA ILE A 179 11.47 -4.46 -1.36
C ILE A 179 11.75 -5.76 -2.11
N GLU A 180 12.60 -6.61 -1.53
CA GLU A 180 13.00 -7.89 -2.13
C GLU A 180 11.89 -8.96 -2.02
N PRO A 181 11.94 -10.01 -2.87
CA PRO A 181 11.08 -11.18 -2.73
C PRO A 181 11.21 -11.82 -1.33
N GLN A 182 10.10 -12.31 -0.78
CA GLN A 182 10.07 -13.02 0.51
C GLN A 182 10.55 -14.47 0.39
#